data_AF-A0A2V8P393-F1
#
_entry.id   AF-A0A2V8P393-F1
#
_cell.length_a   1.000
_cell.length_b   1.000
_cell.length_c   1.000
_cell.angle_alpha   90.00
_cell.angle_beta   90.00
_cell.angle_gamma   90.00
#
_symmetry.space_group_name_H-M   'P 1'
#
loop_
_entity.id
_entity.type
_entity.pdbx_description
1 polymer ?
#
loop_
_entity_poly.entity_id
_entity_poly.type
_entity_poly.pdbx_seq_one_letter_code
_entity_poly.pdbx_strand_id
1 'polypeptide(L)'
;ISSPQLNLGSKAWQAYSSSDPSEIESLLAEDTAALPFLKSALFKHLARFPSMRNGLGRDGSLCLDLVADGQTEFKSLFPAFGNREPLYGFGDAQVFLELKRLGKGPHPLLIMKDHASPMDSGELLGTSFRITDHKAVLNGYEDFVRLNGIDLWLGGVHLQGDEAAWRWDEDHYRLDRNANC
;
A
#
# COMPACT_ATOMS: atom_id res chain seq x y z
N ILE A 1 -15.50 10.40 -24.43
CA ILE A 1 -15.95 9.53 -23.32
C ILE A 1 -17.35 9.04 -23.66
N SER A 2 -17.60 7.73 -23.66
CA SER A 2 -18.90 7.12 -24.02
C SER A 2 -19.82 6.93 -22.81
N SER A 3 -21.11 6.70 -23.02
CA SER A 3 -22.06 6.41 -21.92
C SER A 3 -21.67 5.17 -21.10
N PRO A 4 -21.22 4.03 -21.71
CA PRO A 4 -20.67 2.91 -20.94
C PRO A 4 -19.48 3.29 -20.08
N GLN A 5 -18.57 4.14 -20.59
CA GLN A 5 -17.41 4.62 -19.82
C GLN A 5 -17.82 5.49 -18.64
N LEU A 6 -18.78 6.40 -18.81
CA LEU A 6 -19.29 7.25 -17.72
C LEU A 6 -20.01 6.43 -16.65
N ASN A 7 -20.85 5.48 -17.06
CA ASN A 7 -21.59 4.63 -16.13
C ASN A 7 -20.64 3.75 -15.30
N LEU A 8 -19.68 3.09 -15.96
CA LEU A 8 -18.69 2.27 -15.28
C LEU A 8 -17.79 3.12 -14.36
N GLY A 9 -17.36 4.29 -14.82
CA GLY A 9 -16.58 5.23 -14.01
C GLY A 9 -17.32 5.69 -12.75
N SER A 10 -18.63 5.97 -12.84
CA SER A 10 -19.46 6.31 -11.68
C SER A 10 -19.56 5.16 -10.68
N LYS A 11 -19.79 3.93 -11.14
CA LYS A 11 -19.81 2.74 -10.29
C LYS A 11 -18.47 2.52 -9.59
N ALA A 12 -17.38 2.65 -10.35
CA ALA A 12 -16.02 2.53 -9.83
C ALA A 12 -15.71 3.57 -8.76
N TRP A 13 -16.10 4.82 -8.97
CA TRP A 13 -15.91 5.87 -7.97
C TRP A 13 -16.71 5.57 -6.69
N GLN A 14 -17.99 5.18 -6.83
CA GLN A 14 -18.83 4.82 -5.69
C GLN A 14 -18.20 3.68 -4.88
N ALA A 15 -17.80 2.59 -5.53
CA ALA A 15 -17.14 1.46 -4.88
C ALA A 15 -15.81 1.86 -4.21
N TYR A 16 -14.95 2.59 -4.92
CA TYR A 16 -13.66 3.06 -4.40
C TYR A 16 -13.80 3.99 -3.18
N SER A 17 -14.81 4.86 -3.19
CA SER A 17 -15.09 5.81 -2.10
C SER A 17 -15.97 5.23 -0.98
N SER A 18 -16.40 3.97 -1.10
CA SER A 18 -17.20 3.30 -0.08
C SER A 18 -16.38 3.05 1.18
N SER A 19 -17.06 3.08 2.33
CA SER A 19 -16.49 2.60 3.60
C SER A 19 -16.48 1.07 3.70
N ASP A 20 -17.18 0.39 2.79
CA ASP A 20 -17.12 -1.05 2.60
C ASP A 20 -16.31 -1.38 1.33
N PRO A 21 -15.07 -1.88 1.47
CA PRO A 21 -14.21 -2.20 0.33
C PRO A 21 -14.65 -3.45 -0.45
N SER A 22 -15.56 -4.28 0.08
CA SER A 22 -16.12 -5.43 -0.67
C SER A 22 -16.98 -5.01 -1.88
N GLU A 23 -17.41 -3.74 -1.91
CA GLU A 23 -18.04 -3.13 -3.10
C GLU A 23 -17.08 -3.12 -4.31
N ILE A 24 -15.77 -3.01 -4.07
CA ILE A 24 -14.77 -3.11 -5.14
C ILE A 24 -14.71 -4.54 -5.68
N GLU A 25 -14.75 -5.55 -4.81
CA GLU A 25 -14.75 -6.97 -5.24
C GLU A 25 -16.01 -7.30 -6.04
N SER A 26 -17.17 -6.79 -5.60
CA SER A 26 -18.43 -6.92 -6.31
C SER A 26 -18.34 -6.31 -7.72
N LEU A 27 -17.74 -5.13 -7.85
CA LEU A 27 -17.49 -4.51 -9.16
C LEU A 27 -16.52 -5.31 -10.04
N LEU A 28 -15.50 -5.95 -9.44
CA LEU A 28 -14.51 -6.75 -10.19
C LEU A 28 -15.08 -8.06 -10.78
N ALA A 29 -16.25 -8.49 -10.28
CA ALA A 29 -17.03 -9.59 -10.84
C ALA A 29 -17.90 -9.18 -12.04
N GLU A 30 -18.11 -7.88 -12.27
CA GLU A 30 -18.82 -7.35 -13.45
C GLU A 30 -17.92 -7.23 -14.70
N ASP A 31 -18.51 -6.91 -15.85
CA ASP A 31 -17.78 -6.55 -17.06
C ASP A 31 -17.24 -5.11 -16.96
N THR A 32 -15.92 -4.97 -16.90
CA THR A 32 -15.22 -3.69 -16.85
C THR A 32 -14.59 -3.28 -18.19
N ALA A 33 -14.89 -3.94 -19.31
CA ALA A 33 -14.19 -3.78 -20.58
C ALA A 33 -14.23 -2.34 -21.16
N ALA A 34 -15.25 -1.55 -20.80
CA ALA A 34 -15.36 -0.15 -21.22
C ALA A 34 -14.19 0.73 -20.69
N LEU A 35 -13.59 0.35 -19.57
CA LEU A 35 -12.41 1.00 -18.97
C LEU A 35 -11.30 -0.06 -18.77
N PRO A 36 -10.44 -0.30 -19.76
CA PRO A 36 -9.59 -1.50 -19.83
C PRO A 36 -8.56 -1.62 -18.70
N PHE A 37 -8.19 -0.50 -18.06
CA PHE A 37 -7.23 -0.50 -16.94
C PHE A 37 -7.90 -0.56 -15.56
N LEU A 38 -9.23 -0.42 -15.49
CA LEU A 38 -9.95 -0.27 -14.23
C LEU A 38 -9.78 -1.51 -13.34
N LYS A 39 -9.98 -2.70 -13.90
CA LYS A 39 -9.87 -3.96 -13.15
C LYS A 39 -8.50 -4.11 -12.49
N SER A 40 -7.43 -3.88 -13.26
CA SER A 40 -6.06 -3.96 -12.74
C SER A 40 -5.78 -2.89 -11.69
N ALA A 41 -6.27 -1.66 -11.87
CA ALA A 41 -6.08 -0.57 -10.91
C ALA A 41 -6.80 -0.85 -9.58
N LEU A 42 -8.05 -1.31 -9.63
CA LEU A 42 -8.82 -1.68 -8.44
C LEU A 42 -8.19 -2.87 -7.71
N PHE A 43 -7.71 -3.88 -8.44
CA PHE A 43 -6.98 -4.99 -7.84
C PHE A 43 -5.70 -4.53 -7.15
N LYS A 44 -4.91 -3.66 -7.79
CA LYS A 44 -3.72 -3.07 -7.17
C LYS A 44 -4.07 -2.27 -5.93
N HIS A 45 -5.19 -1.54 -5.94
CA HIS A 45 -5.70 -0.84 -4.77
C HIS A 45 -6.01 -1.82 -3.61
N LEU A 46 -6.73 -2.91 -3.87
CA LEU A 46 -7.04 -3.93 -2.86
C LEU A 46 -5.77 -4.57 -2.27
N ALA A 47 -4.75 -4.82 -3.09
CA ALA A 47 -3.47 -5.34 -2.62
C ALA A 47 -2.68 -4.39 -1.69
N ARG A 48 -3.14 -3.14 -1.48
CA ARG A 48 -2.54 -2.21 -0.51
C ARG A 48 -3.10 -2.40 0.91
N PHE A 49 -4.22 -3.09 1.05
CA PHE A 49 -4.73 -3.44 2.37
C PHE A 49 -3.73 -4.34 3.11
N PRO A 50 -3.65 -4.27 4.45
CA PRO A 50 -2.76 -5.13 5.23
C PRO A 50 -2.96 -6.60 4.87
N SER A 51 -1.89 -7.32 4.53
CA SER A 51 -2.01 -8.74 4.21
C SER A 51 -2.43 -9.56 5.43
N MET A 52 -3.09 -10.70 5.21
CA MET A 52 -3.31 -11.67 6.29
C MET A 52 -2.00 -12.31 6.81
N ARG A 53 -0.94 -12.30 5.98
CA ARG A 53 0.33 -12.96 6.29
C ARG A 53 1.13 -12.20 7.34
N ASN A 54 1.25 -10.88 7.18
CA ASN A 54 2.15 -10.07 8.00
C ASN A 54 1.70 -8.62 8.18
N GLY A 55 0.49 -8.25 7.79
CA GLY A 55 -0.05 -6.91 7.98
C GLY A 55 0.58 -5.83 7.09
N LEU A 56 1.46 -6.19 6.14
CA LEU A 56 1.97 -5.24 5.16
C LEU A 56 1.06 -5.21 3.92
N GLY A 57 0.82 -4.01 3.40
CA GLY A 57 0.34 -3.84 2.03
C GLY A 57 1.43 -4.19 1.01
N ARG A 58 1.04 -4.44 -0.24
CA ARG A 58 1.97 -4.79 -1.32
C ARG A 58 2.96 -3.67 -1.65
N ASP A 59 2.55 -2.42 -1.55
CA ASP A 59 3.39 -1.23 -1.71
C ASP A 59 4.47 -1.15 -0.61
N GLY A 60 4.09 -1.35 0.65
CA GLY A 60 5.05 -1.42 1.76
C GLY A 60 6.03 -2.60 1.63
N SER A 61 5.51 -3.77 1.25
CA SER A 61 6.35 -4.96 1.01
C SER A 61 7.36 -4.72 -0.10
N LEU A 62 6.95 -4.12 -1.22
CA LEU A 62 7.87 -3.77 -2.30
C LEU A 62 8.95 -2.78 -1.85
N CYS A 63 8.59 -1.76 -1.05
CA CYS A 63 9.58 -0.84 -0.50
C CYS A 63 10.66 -1.58 0.31
N LEU A 64 10.27 -2.53 1.16
CA LEU A 64 11.21 -3.34 1.94
C LEU A 64 12.06 -4.26 1.06
N ASP A 65 11.45 -4.92 0.07
CA ASP A 65 12.15 -5.76 -0.91
C ASP A 65 13.23 -4.96 -1.64
N LEU A 66 12.92 -3.74 -2.08
CA LEU A 66 13.88 -2.88 -2.79
C LEU A 66 15.05 -2.45 -1.90
N VAL A 67 14.80 -2.12 -0.63
CA VAL A 67 15.89 -1.81 0.32
C VAL A 67 16.74 -3.04 0.57
N ALA A 68 16.14 -4.24 0.69
CA ALA A 68 16.86 -5.50 0.82
C ALA A 68 17.71 -5.83 -0.43
N ASP A 69 17.21 -5.49 -1.61
CA ASP A 69 17.90 -5.61 -2.91
C ASP A 69 18.98 -4.52 -3.12
N GLY A 70 19.22 -3.65 -2.13
CA GLY A 70 20.30 -2.66 -2.14
C GLY A 70 19.90 -1.26 -2.65
N GLN A 71 18.61 -1.00 -2.89
CA GLN A 71 18.11 0.35 -3.20
C GLN A 71 17.96 1.16 -1.91
N THR A 72 19.07 1.53 -1.30
CA THR A 72 19.09 2.15 0.04
C THR A 72 18.91 3.67 0.03
N GLU A 73 18.81 4.32 -1.13
CA GLU A 73 18.61 5.77 -1.25
C GLU A 73 17.34 6.08 -2.05
N PHE A 74 16.61 7.14 -1.68
CA PHE A 74 15.34 7.47 -2.33
C PHE A 74 15.47 7.70 -3.84
N LYS A 75 16.57 8.35 -4.27
CA LYS A 75 16.88 8.60 -5.69
C LYS A 75 16.94 7.34 -6.55
N SER A 76 17.30 6.19 -5.98
CA SER A 76 17.37 4.90 -6.70
C SER A 76 16.16 4.02 -6.41
N LEU A 77 15.62 4.07 -5.18
CA LEU A 77 14.45 3.32 -4.77
C LEU A 77 13.19 3.73 -5.54
N PHE A 78 12.90 5.03 -5.68
CA PHE A 78 11.66 5.48 -6.33
C PHE A 78 11.55 5.04 -7.81
N PRO A 79 12.58 5.22 -8.66
CA PRO A 79 12.54 4.67 -10.02
C PRO A 79 12.42 3.14 -10.04
N ALA A 80 13.09 2.44 -9.12
CA ALA A 80 13.01 0.98 -9.03
C ALA A 80 11.60 0.49 -8.64
N PHE A 81 10.90 1.22 -7.76
CA PHE A 81 9.51 0.97 -7.41
C PHE A 81 8.61 1.08 -8.64
N GLY A 82 8.70 2.19 -9.38
CA GLY A 82 7.92 2.41 -10.60
C GLY A 82 8.19 1.37 -11.69
N ASN A 83 9.44 0.90 -11.81
CA ASN A 83 9.78 -0.17 -12.76
C ASN A 83 9.22 -1.53 -12.37
N ARG A 84 9.17 -1.86 -11.07
CA ARG A 84 8.71 -3.17 -10.59
C ARG A 84 7.20 -3.28 -10.51
N GLU A 85 6.50 -2.19 -10.17
CA GLU A 85 5.04 -2.15 -10.07
C GLU A 85 4.44 -0.92 -10.78
N PRO A 86 4.60 -0.79 -12.12
CA PRO A 86 4.20 0.40 -12.87
C PRO A 86 2.70 0.69 -12.82
N LEU A 87 1.87 -0.34 -12.58
CA LEU A 87 0.42 -0.23 -12.54
C LEU A 87 -0.09 0.55 -11.31
N TYR A 88 0.71 0.73 -10.27
CA TYR A 88 0.32 1.58 -9.14
C TYR A 88 0.21 3.06 -9.52
N GLY A 89 0.99 3.52 -10.51
CA GLY A 89 1.01 4.93 -10.90
C GLY A 89 1.41 5.88 -9.77
N PHE A 90 2.18 5.40 -8.78
CA PHE A 90 2.57 6.21 -7.61
C PHE A 90 3.51 7.36 -7.98
N GLY A 91 3.27 8.51 -7.37
CA GLY A 91 4.23 9.60 -7.30
C GLY A 91 5.29 9.37 -6.23
N ASP A 92 6.34 10.20 -6.27
CA ASP A 92 7.43 10.22 -5.29
C ASP A 92 6.92 10.42 -3.86
N ALA A 93 5.99 11.35 -3.64
CA ALA A 93 5.41 11.62 -2.33
C ALA A 93 4.73 10.38 -1.72
N GLN A 94 4.03 9.57 -2.53
CA GLN A 94 3.34 8.37 -2.04
C GLN A 94 4.35 7.31 -1.59
N VAL A 95 5.38 7.05 -2.40
CA VAL A 95 6.45 6.09 -2.03
C VAL A 95 7.22 6.59 -0.80
N PHE A 96 7.52 7.89 -0.73
CA PHE A 96 8.23 8.46 0.41
C PHE A 96 7.42 8.38 1.71
N LEU A 97 6.11 8.67 1.66
CA LEU A 97 5.24 8.55 2.83
C LEU A 97 5.11 7.09 3.29
N GLU A 98 5.12 6.13 2.36
CA GLU A 98 5.12 4.71 2.71
C GLU A 98 6.40 4.30 3.43
N LEU A 99 7.57 4.71 2.93
CA LEU A 99 8.85 4.48 3.60
C LEU A 99 8.89 5.12 5.00
N LYS A 100 8.34 6.34 5.14
CA LYS A 100 8.17 6.98 6.46
C LYS A 100 7.25 6.19 7.38
N ARG A 101 6.17 5.58 6.86
CA ARG A 101 5.27 4.74 7.66
C ARG A 101 6.01 3.51 8.19
N LEU A 102 6.79 2.85 7.33
CA LEU A 102 7.60 1.69 7.69
C LEU A 102 8.70 2.02 8.71
N GLY A 103 9.14 3.28 8.78
CA GLY A 103 10.12 3.77 9.75
C GLY A 103 9.54 4.36 11.04
N LYS A 104 8.24 4.20 11.28
CA LYS A 104 7.54 4.72 12.47
C LYS A 104 6.93 3.59 13.30
N GLY A 105 6.56 3.93 14.54
CA GLY A 105 5.92 3.01 15.49
C GLY A 105 6.92 2.41 16.50
N PRO A 106 6.44 1.60 17.45
CA PRO A 106 7.28 0.96 18.46
C PRO A 106 8.26 -0.07 17.88
N HIS A 107 7.93 -0.67 16.74
CA HIS A 107 8.69 -1.73 16.06
C HIS A 107 8.91 -1.37 14.58
N PRO A 108 9.69 -0.30 14.29
CA PRO A 108 9.90 0.15 12.92
C PRO A 108 10.64 -0.90 12.09
N LEU A 109 10.26 -1.05 10.82
CA LEU A 109 10.92 -1.97 9.87
C LEU A 109 12.08 -1.29 9.11
N LEU A 110 12.07 0.04 9.06
CA LEU A 110 13.13 0.85 8.45
C LEU A 110 13.71 1.84 9.46
N ILE A 111 15.01 2.09 9.34
CA ILE A 111 15.67 3.27 9.88
C ILE A 111 15.92 4.22 8.72
N MET A 112 15.41 5.43 8.86
CA MET A 112 15.67 6.54 7.96
C MET A 112 16.79 7.40 8.56
N LYS A 113 17.72 7.87 7.74
CA LYS A 113 18.66 8.89 8.21
C LYS A 113 17.90 10.17 8.53
N ASP A 114 18.20 10.78 9.67
CA ASP A 114 17.59 12.06 10.06
C ASP A 114 17.97 13.17 9.08
N HIS A 115 16.96 13.96 8.70
CA HIS A 115 17.10 15.19 7.93
C HIS A 115 16.49 16.35 8.71
N ALA A 116 17.00 17.56 8.49
CA ALA A 116 16.33 18.76 8.98
C ALA A 116 14.95 18.90 8.32
N SER A 117 14.01 19.54 9.02
CA SER A 117 12.68 19.84 8.49
C SER A 117 12.50 21.36 8.45
N PRO A 118 12.06 21.97 7.34
CA PRO A 118 11.66 21.34 6.07
C PRO A 118 12.85 20.81 5.26
N MET A 119 12.60 19.73 4.52
CA MET A 119 13.58 19.06 3.68
C MET A 119 13.52 19.60 2.26
N ASP A 120 14.66 19.91 1.66
CA ASP A 120 14.72 20.29 0.24
C ASP A 120 14.69 19.07 -0.70
N SER A 121 14.57 19.30 -2.01
CA SER A 121 14.50 18.21 -3.00
C SER A 121 15.78 17.36 -3.05
N GLY A 122 16.96 17.95 -2.82
CA GLY A 122 18.22 17.23 -2.80
C GLY A 122 18.36 16.34 -1.57
N GLU A 123 17.95 16.86 -0.40
CA GLU A 123 17.89 16.10 0.84
C GLU A 123 16.88 14.95 0.78
N LEU A 124 15.73 15.15 0.13
CA LEU A 124 14.73 14.11 -0.11
C LEU A 124 15.30 12.97 -0.96
N LEU A 125 15.92 13.32 -2.10
CA LEU A 125 16.54 12.32 -2.98
C LEU A 125 17.71 11.59 -2.31
N GLY A 126 18.44 12.28 -1.44
CA GLY A 126 19.54 11.72 -0.64
C GLY A 126 19.12 10.97 0.61
N THR A 127 17.82 10.88 0.92
CA THR A 127 17.34 10.14 2.09
C THR A 127 17.69 8.67 1.94
N SER A 128 18.32 8.10 2.97
CA SER A 128 18.72 6.70 2.99
C SER A 128 17.95 5.86 4.00
N PHE A 129 17.79 4.59 3.66
CA PHE A 129 16.95 3.62 4.36
C PHE A 129 17.76 2.36 4.67
N ARG A 130 17.55 1.80 5.86
CA ARG A 130 18.12 0.51 6.27
C ARG A 130 17.06 -0.33 6.98
N ILE A 131 16.97 -1.61 6.64
CA ILE A 131 16.09 -2.55 7.34
C ILE A 131 16.58 -2.75 8.78
N THR A 132 15.65 -2.79 9.72
CA THR A 132 15.91 -3.09 11.14
C THR A 132 16.07 -4.60 11.37
N ASP A 133 16.28 -5.03 12.61
CA ASP A 133 16.38 -6.46 12.94
C ASP A 133 15.02 -7.18 12.93
N HIS A 134 13.91 -6.48 12.65
CA HIS A 134 12.54 -7.00 12.57
C HIS A 134 12.24 -7.80 11.28
N LYS A 135 13.16 -8.69 10.90
CA LYS A 135 12.98 -9.59 9.74
C LYS A 135 11.84 -10.60 9.95
N ALA A 136 11.38 -10.79 11.19
CA ALA A 136 10.26 -11.66 11.52
C ALA A 136 8.96 -11.23 10.80
N VAL A 137 8.70 -9.93 10.65
CA VAL A 137 7.57 -9.43 9.85
C VAL A 137 7.75 -9.76 8.37
N LEU A 138 8.95 -9.59 7.81
CA LEU A 138 9.24 -9.95 6.41
C LEU A 138 8.98 -11.44 6.14
N ASN A 139 9.37 -12.28 7.10
CA ASN A 139 9.19 -13.73 7.03
C ASN A 139 7.77 -14.20 7.42
N GLY A 140 6.88 -13.31 7.85
CA GLY A 140 5.50 -13.64 8.25
C GLY A 140 5.35 -14.28 9.64
N TYR A 141 6.37 -14.18 10.50
CA TYR A 141 6.28 -14.63 11.90
C TYR A 141 5.65 -13.59 12.83
N GLU A 142 5.63 -12.32 12.40
CA GLU A 142 5.03 -11.20 13.12
C GLU A 142 4.15 -10.37 12.17
N ASP A 143 3.21 -9.62 12.74
CA ASP A 143 2.28 -8.78 11.99
C ASP A 143 2.58 -7.30 12.21
N PHE A 144 2.82 -6.57 11.12
CA PHE A 144 3.18 -5.15 11.15
C PHE A 144 2.11 -4.28 11.83
N VAL A 145 0.83 -4.53 11.55
CA VAL A 145 -0.29 -3.75 12.11
C VAL A 145 -0.41 -4.04 13.60
N ARG A 146 -0.31 -5.29 14.03
CA ARG A 146 -0.37 -5.63 15.47
C ARG A 146 0.77 -5.03 16.28
N LEU A 147 1.96 -4.93 15.68
CA LEU A 147 3.12 -4.36 16.35
C LEU A 147 3.09 -2.82 16.38
N ASN A 148 2.65 -2.18 15.30
CA ASN A 148 2.82 -0.73 15.13
C ASN A 148 1.52 0.08 15.11
N GLY A 149 0.39 -0.59 15.05
CA GLY A 149 -0.88 -0.01 14.70
C GLY A 149 -0.97 0.42 13.23
N ILE A 150 -2.16 0.86 12.85
CA ILE A 150 -2.46 1.50 11.57
C ILE A 150 -3.35 2.72 11.80
N ASP A 151 -3.14 3.75 10.99
CA ASP A 151 -4.03 4.91 10.84
C ASP A 151 -3.85 5.42 9.41
N LEU A 152 -4.64 4.89 8.48
CA LEU A 152 -4.49 5.13 7.05
C LEU A 152 -5.83 5.07 6.32
N TRP A 153 -6.00 5.97 5.35
CA TRP A 153 -7.09 5.90 4.39
C TRP A 153 -6.66 5.16 3.13
N LEU A 154 -7.45 4.15 2.76
CA LEU A 154 -7.38 3.47 1.47
C LEU A 154 -8.74 3.61 0.78
N GLY A 155 -8.81 4.51 -0.21
CA GLY A 155 -10.09 4.84 -0.84
C GLY A 155 -11.03 5.47 0.19
N GLY A 156 -12.25 4.94 0.30
CA GLY A 156 -13.23 5.33 1.32
C GLY A 156 -13.10 4.62 2.66
N VAL A 157 -12.10 3.75 2.85
CA VAL A 157 -11.93 2.97 4.08
C VAL A 157 -10.85 3.60 4.96
N HIS A 158 -11.22 3.89 6.21
CA HIS A 158 -10.28 4.28 7.25
C HIS A 158 -9.88 3.05 8.06
N LEU A 159 -8.62 2.65 7.95
CA LEU A 159 -8.04 1.60 8.77
C LEU A 159 -7.40 2.23 9.99
N GLN A 160 -7.87 1.86 11.18
CA GLN A 160 -7.37 2.41 12.45
C GLN A 160 -7.30 1.33 13.54
N GLY A 161 -6.26 1.36 14.36
CA GLY A 161 -6.11 0.49 15.54
C GLY A 161 -4.88 -0.41 15.48
N ASP A 162 -4.81 -1.38 16.39
CA ASP A 162 -3.80 -2.44 16.43
C ASP A 162 -4.22 -3.70 15.65
N GLU A 163 -5.41 -3.68 15.07
CA GLU A 163 -5.93 -4.73 14.20
C GLU A 163 -6.73 -4.09 13.07
N ALA A 164 -6.51 -4.54 11.83
CA ALA A 164 -7.17 -3.97 10.67
C ALA A 164 -8.52 -4.66 10.45
N ALA A 165 -9.59 -3.87 10.33
CA ALA A 165 -10.94 -4.38 10.04
C ALA A 165 -11.04 -5.13 8.70
N TRP A 166 -10.14 -4.81 7.77
CA TRP A 166 -10.04 -5.43 6.46
C TRP A 166 -8.61 -5.82 6.15
N ARG A 167 -8.41 -7.06 5.71
CA ARG A 167 -7.13 -7.60 5.32
C ARG A 167 -7.19 -8.22 3.93
N TRP A 168 -6.08 -8.16 3.21
CA TRP A 168 -5.94 -8.77 1.90
C TRP A 168 -5.44 -10.21 2.01
N ASP A 169 -6.20 -11.15 1.47
CA ASP A 169 -5.82 -12.55 1.30
C ASP A 169 -5.09 -12.69 -0.04
N GLU A 170 -3.75 -12.74 0.02
CA GLU A 170 -2.90 -12.84 -1.18
C GLU A 170 -3.05 -14.19 -1.90
N ASP A 171 -3.47 -15.24 -1.22
CA ASP A 171 -3.58 -16.59 -1.78
C ASP A 171 -4.90 -16.78 -2.53
N HIS A 172 -5.97 -16.16 -2.04
CA HIS A 172 -7.31 -16.24 -2.63
C HIS A 172 -7.73 -14.99 -3.40
N TYR A 173 -6.91 -13.94 -3.37
CA TYR A 173 -7.14 -12.65 -4.02
C TYR A 173 -8.48 -12.01 -3.63
N ARG A 174 -8.72 -11.92 -2.33
CA ARG A 174 -9.96 -11.36 -1.77
C ARG A 174 -9.71 -10.60 -0.48
N LEU A 175 -10.69 -9.79 -0.07
CA LEU A 175 -10.70 -9.17 1.25
C LEU A 175 -11.26 -10.16 2.29
N ASP A 176 -10.62 -10.17 3.45
CA ASP A 176 -11.12 -10.80 4.66
C ASP A 176 -11.51 -9.71 5.67
N ARG A 177 -12.73 -9.82 6.21
CA ARG A 177 -13.21 -8.90 7.24
C ARG A 177 -12.91 -9.49 8.61
N ASN A 178 -12.15 -8.76 9.41
CA ASN A 178 -11.95 -9.13 10.79
C ASN A 178 -13.23 -8.83 11.59
N ALA A 179 -13.86 -9.86 12.15
CA ALA A 179 -15.10 -9.74 12.91
C ALA A 179 -14.94 -9.01 14.26
N ASN A 180 -13.70 -8.79 14.72
CA ASN A 180 -13.39 -8.18 16.01
C ASN A 180 -13.06 -6.68 15.94
N CYS A 181 -13.31 -6.03 14.79
CA CYS A 181 -13.04 -4.62 14.53
C CYS A 181 -14.31 -3.86 14.10
#